data_AF-A0A838HF94-F1
#
_entry.id   AF-A0A838HF94-F1
#
_cell.length_a   1.000
_cell.length_b   1.000
_cell.length_c   1.000
_cell.angle_alpha   90.00
_cell.angle_beta   90.00
_cell.angle_gamma   90.00
#
_symmetry.space_group_name_H-M   'P 1'
#
loop_
_entity.id
_entity.type
_entity.pdbx_description
1 polymer ?
#
loop_
_entity_poly.entity_id
_entity_poly.type
_entity_poly.pdbx_seq_one_letter_code
_entity_poly.pdbx_strand_id
1 'polypeptide(L)' 'LLYVSCNPASLARDLAILTAAPAPYAVERVQPFDLFPHTPHIETLVRLAPAASG' A
#
# COMPACT_ATOMS: atom_id res chain seq x y z
N LEU A 1 -6.76 -5.94 -4.84
CA LEU A 1 -5.49 -5.52 -5.48
C LEU A 1 -4.34 -5.83 -4.53
N LEU A 2 -3.25 -6.41 -5.01
CA LEU A 2 -1.98 -6.52 -4.27
C LEU A 2 -1.01 -5.50 -4.84
N TYR A 3 -0.47 -4.63 -4.00
CA TYR A 3 0.47 -3.57 -4.38
C TYR A 3 1.82 -3.85 -3.69
N VAL A 4 2.91 -3.90 -4.44
CA VAL A 4 4.29 -3.97 -3.89
C VAL A 4 5.03 -2.67 -4.19
N SER A 5 5.71 -2.09 -3.20
CA SER A 5 6.53 -0.87 -3.36
C SER A 5 7.83 -0.94 -2.57
N CYS A 6 8.93 -0.46 -3.16
CA CYS A 6 10.21 -0.21 -2.49
C CYS A 6 10.32 1.21 -1.88
N ASN A 7 9.36 2.09 -2.16
CA ASN A 7 9.38 3.50 -1.74
C ASN A 7 8.12 3.85 -0.93
N PRO A 8 8.26 4.10 0.38
CA PRO A 8 7.14 4.47 1.25
C PRO A 8 6.43 5.77 0.85
N ALA A 9 7.14 6.75 0.28
CA ALA A 9 6.56 8.06 -0.04
C ALA A 9 5.63 7.98 -1.25
N SER A 10 6.04 7.31 -2.33
CA SER A 10 5.16 7.09 -3.49
C SER A 10 4.03 6.13 -3.13
N LEU A 11 4.29 5.11 -2.30
CA LEU A 11 3.24 4.22 -1.80
C LEU A 11 2.15 4.99 -1.07
N ALA A 12 2.51 5.88 -0.15
CA ALA A 12 1.53 6.67 0.61
C ALA A 12 0.67 7.56 -0.30
N ARG A 13 1.29 8.21 -1.29
CA ARG A 13 0.59 9.00 -2.31
C ARG A 13 -0.40 8.15 -3.10
N ASP A 14 0.03 6.99 -3.57
CA ASP A 14 -0.81 6.12 -4.40
C ASP A 14 -1.97 5.54 -3.58
N LEU A 15 -1.72 5.12 -2.34
CA LEU A 15 -2.78 4.67 -1.44
C LEU A 15 -3.81 5.78 -1.18
N ALA A 16 -3.38 7.02 -0.97
CA ALA A 16 -4.29 8.14 -0.79
C ALA A 16 -5.22 8.33 -2.00
N ILE A 17 -4.70 8.17 -3.22
CA ILE A 17 -5.52 8.24 -4.45
C ILE A 17 -6.46 7.04 -4.53
N LEU A 18 -5.96 5.82 -4.25
CA LEU A 18 -6.71 4.58 -4.36
C LEU A 18 -7.82 4.43 -3.31
N THR A 19 -7.75 5.16 -2.20
CA THR A 19 -8.74 5.14 -1.11
C THR A 19 -9.57 6.42 -0.97
N ALA A 20 -9.31 7.46 -1.77
CA ALA A 20 -10.04 8.73 -1.72
C ALA A 20 -11.46 8.60 -2.32
N ALA A 21 -12.51 8.94 -1.56
CA ALA A 21 -13.90 8.85 -2.01
C ALA A 21 -14.14 9.54 -3.38
N PRO A 22 -14.92 8.94 -4.30
CA PRO A 22 -15.66 7.67 -4.21
C PRO A 22 -14.82 6.44 -4.62
N ALA A 23 -13.60 6.31 -4.09
CA ALA A 23 -12.67 5.24 -4.43
C ALA A 23 -13.26 3.83 -4.30
N PRO A 24 -12.85 2.92 -5.20
CA PRO A 24 -13.29 1.55 -5.18
C PRO A 24 -12.55 0.68 -4.16
N TYR A 25 -11.52 1.17 -3.45
CA TYR A 25 -10.67 0.33 -2.59
C TYR A 25 -10.50 0.86 -1.16
N ALA A 26 -10.29 -0.07 -0.23
CA ALA A 26 -9.86 0.16 1.14
C ALA A 26 -8.60 -0.68 1.44
N VAL A 27 -7.70 -0.16 2.29
CA VAL A 27 -6.51 -0.88 2.75
C VAL A 27 -6.91 -1.92 3.78
N GLU A 28 -6.66 -3.20 3.49
CA GLU A 28 -6.95 -4.31 4.39
C GLU A 28 -5.73 -4.71 5.20
N ARG A 29 -4.54 -4.71 4.57
CA ARG A 29 -3.29 -5.09 5.24
C ARG A 29 -2.08 -4.40 4.61
N VAL A 30 -1.10 -4.07 5.44
CA VAL A 30 0.23 -3.61 5.03
C VAL A 30 1.27 -4.52 5.69
N GLN A 31 2.24 -4.99 4.93
CA GLN A 31 3.33 -5.84 5.40
C GLN A 31 4.67 -5.33 4.82
N PRO A 32 5.55 -4.75 5.64
CA PRO A 32 6.91 -4.44 5.23
C PRO A 32 7.80 -5.70 5.27
N PHE A 33 8.82 -5.71 4.43
CA PHE A 33 9.85 -6.73 4.28
C PHE A 33 11.22 -6.05 4.20
N ASP A 34 12.10 -6.37 5.13
CA ASP A 34 13.51 -6.03 5.04
C ASP A 34 14.23 -7.08 4.19
N LEU A 35 14.40 -6.76 2.91
CA LEU A 35 15.13 -7.60 1.96
C LEU A 35 16.61 -7.21 1.86
N PHE A 36 16.99 -6.06 2.40
CA PHE A 36 18.33 -5.50 2.29
C PHE A 36 18.79 -4.97 3.65
N PRO A 37 19.21 -5.88 4.55
CA PRO A 37 19.66 -5.50 5.89
C PRO A 37 20.78 -4.47 5.83
N HIS A 38 20.76 -3.54 6.80
CA HIS A 38 21.72 -2.43 6.89
C HIS A 38 21.63 -1.39 5.76
N THR A 39 20.55 -1.38 4.99
CA THR A 39 20.24 -0.32 4.03
C THR A 39 18.94 0.39 4.42
N PRO A 40 18.67 1.60 3.90
CA PRO A 40 17.38 2.25 4.11
C PRO A 40 16.24 1.67 3.25
N HIS A 41 16.51 0.66 2.41
CA HIS A 41 15.51 0.10 1.50
C HIS A 41 14.52 -0.78 2.28
N ILE A 42 13.23 -0.58 2.00
CA ILE A 42 12.16 -1.40 2.55
C ILE A 42 11.14 -1.72 1.47
N GLU A 43 10.86 -3.01 1.32
CA GLU A 43 9.83 -3.48 0.40
C GLU A 43 8.52 -3.61 1.17
N THR A 44 7.41 -3.14 0.62
CA THR A 44 6.11 -3.17 1.30
C THR A 44 5.06 -3.81 0.40
N LEU A 45 4.37 -4.83 0.91
CA LEU A 45 3.18 -5.41 0.28
C LEU A 45 1.93 -4.83 0.94
N VAL A 46 1.01 -4.34 0.13
CA VAL A 46 -0.30 -3.85 0.57
C VAL A 46 -1.40 -4.67 -0.09
N ARG A 47 -2.33 -5.15 0.73
CA ARG A 47 -3.56 -5.79 0.29
C ARG A 47 -4.69 -4.76 0.34
N LEU A 48 -5.27 -4.48 -0.81
CA LEU A 48 -6.42 -3.60 -1.00
C LEU A 48 -7.64 -4.45 -1.36
N ALA A 49 -8.74 -4.26 -0.65
CA ALA A 49 -10.04 -4.88 -0.92
C ALA A 49 -11.01 -3.82 -1.47
N PRO A 50 -12.07 -4.21 -2.19
CA PRO A 50 -13.12 -3.28 -2.57
C PRO A 50 -13.65 -2.52 -1.35
N ALA A 51 -13.79 -1.20 -1.46
CA ALA A 51 -14.46 -0.40 -0.44
C ALA A 51 -15.93 -0.87 -0.38
N ALA A 52 -16.40 -1.25 0.80
CA ALA A 52 -17.77 -1.72 0.96
C ALA A 52 -18.74 -0.63 0.50
N SER A 53 -19.67 -1.01 -0.38
CA SER A 53 -20.77 -0.15 -0.81
C SER A 53 -21.77 -0.07 0.34
N GLY A 54 -21.55 0.88 1.26
CA GLY A 54 -22.56 1.29 2.24
C GLY A 54 -23.57 2.23 1.60
#